data_AF-A0A9D1XMN1-F1
#
_entry.id   AF-A0A9D1XMN1-F1
#
_cell.length_a   1.000
_cell.length_b   1.000
_cell.length_c   1.000
_cell.angle_alpha   90.00
_cell.angle_beta   90.00
_cell.angle_gamma   90.00
#
_symmetry.space_group_name_H-M   'P 1'
#
loop_
_entity.id
_entity.type
_entity.pdbx_description
1 polymer ?
#
loop_
_entity_poly.entity_id
_entity_poly.type
_entity_poly.pdbx_seq_one_letter_code
_entity_poly.pdbx_strand_id
1 'polypeptide(L)'
;MKLEYFTSQKDNLDKQIKQLESATFKISMLRLLVGLSIIVLLLVSYFYKVDLLVYVCFLLLVIFMGLVYYYNKLNQKLSYLKAKAQVVLRYLQRFNHDWKEFEETGSEFFSEMSGPIKDLDLAGQNSLYQFLNTATSSLGKKRLIDKLTRKSFDYKAIIQEQQAVEELSGKLDFVLETETYGKMTKEYYLGERAVNDFLKLIKDHNSSNKLTFLNYLIPVITIVAILLFCFKIGFQYMIILVPLLIMGQLFFAALMLLKNRNLFDCSAKLSSSLEYYLNVCNLVSENDFNTNHLQIIKTDLQAALLHLKQLKKISDMIKQRNNLLAFLLLNGLLLWDRNCYSRLNQWIDDRGNQLEHWLKQIGELESLISLQVLIQTKTGVSMPSIVDEHKPVLEFQDAYHPLLASNEAVANSFKMERQVAIITGSNMSGKTTFLRTVGINLVLAYAGGPVMVKSFTCSLMQLFTSMRIEDDIEGISTFYGELLRIKEIVEENRTGKVMIALIDEIFKGTNSADRIIGARETVKQLSSSNIFTLITTHDFELCELENEVSCTNYHFEEYYQDDKIKFDYRIKDGRSKTTNAQYLLKMVGIID
;
A
#
# COMPACT_ATOMS: atom_id res chain seq x y z
N MET A 1 18.48 18.89 -5.56
CA MET A 1 17.10 19.43 -5.56
C MET A 1 16.11 18.60 -4.74
N LYS A 2 15.66 17.40 -5.16
CA LYS A 2 14.63 16.64 -4.39
C LYS A 2 15.10 16.14 -3.02
N LEU A 3 16.32 15.59 -2.93
CA LEU A 3 16.92 15.19 -1.65
C LEU A 3 17.00 16.37 -0.66
N GLU A 4 17.51 17.51 -1.11
CA GLU A 4 17.61 18.74 -0.29
C GLU A 4 16.23 19.24 0.16
N TYR A 5 15.22 19.16 -0.71
CA TYR A 5 13.84 19.51 -0.37
C TYR A 5 13.32 18.67 0.80
N PHE A 6 13.43 17.34 0.73
CA PHE A 6 12.96 16.45 1.80
C PHE A 6 13.78 16.62 3.08
N THR A 7 15.10 16.85 2.99
CA THR A 7 15.94 17.11 4.17
C THR A 7 15.53 18.40 4.88
N SER A 8 15.33 19.50 4.14
CA SER A 8 14.86 20.77 4.69
C SER A 8 13.46 20.66 5.31
N GLN A 9 12.55 19.95 4.65
CA GLN A 9 11.21 19.64 5.18
C GLN A 9 11.31 18.88 6.52
N LYS A 10 12.17 17.86 6.59
CA LYS A 10 12.37 17.07 7.81
C LYS A 10 12.88 17.91 8.97
N ASP A 11 13.89 18.75 8.73
CA ASP A 11 14.47 19.62 9.75
C ASP A 11 13.45 20.64 10.28
N ASN A 12 12.60 21.18 9.41
CA ASN A 12 11.53 22.10 9.80
C ASN A 12 10.49 21.37 10.68
N LEU A 13 10.03 20.19 10.26
CA LEU A 13 9.08 19.38 11.01
C LEU A 13 9.62 19.00 12.40
N ASP A 14 10.89 18.60 12.50
CA ASP A 14 11.51 18.26 13.79
C ASP A 14 11.58 19.46 14.75
N LYS A 15 11.85 20.67 14.24
CA LYS A 15 11.80 21.89 15.05
C LYS A 15 10.37 22.16 15.55
N GLN A 16 9.36 22.05 14.69
CA GLN A 16 7.96 22.24 15.09
C GLN A 16 7.50 21.18 16.10
N ILE A 17 7.88 19.92 15.92
CA ILE A 17 7.59 18.82 16.84
C ILE A 17 8.16 19.13 18.22
N LYS A 18 9.46 19.49 18.32
CA LYS A 18 10.10 19.82 19.61
C LYS A 18 9.40 20.99 20.33
N GLN A 19 9.03 22.04 19.59
CA GLN A 19 8.29 23.18 20.16
C GLN A 19 6.92 22.76 20.70
N LEU A 20 6.18 21.94 19.93
CA LEU A 20 4.84 21.50 20.28
C LEU A 20 4.84 20.46 21.41
N GLU A 21 5.86 19.61 21.51
CA GLU A 21 6.08 18.71 22.65
C GLU A 21 6.26 19.49 23.95
N SER A 22 7.07 20.55 23.94
CA SER A 22 7.24 21.43 25.10
C SER A 22 5.93 22.10 25.50
N ALA A 23 5.15 22.62 24.53
CA ALA A 23 3.85 23.21 24.80
C ALA A 23 2.85 22.20 25.37
N THR A 24 2.82 20.99 24.81
CA THR A 24 1.93 19.89 25.25
C THR A 24 2.27 19.44 26.68
N PHE A 25 3.56 19.36 27.02
CA PHE A 25 4.01 19.06 28.37
C PHE A 25 3.57 20.12 29.38
N LYS A 26 3.75 21.42 29.07
CA LYS A 26 3.31 22.52 29.93
C LYS A 26 1.80 22.47 30.22
N ILE A 27 0.98 22.25 29.19
CA ILE A 27 -0.48 22.13 29.36
C ILE A 27 -0.85 20.88 30.15
N SER A 28 -0.15 19.76 29.96
CA SER A 28 -0.36 18.53 30.75
C SER A 28 -0.09 18.77 32.23
N MET A 29 1.00 19.45 32.57
CA MET A 29 1.33 19.85 33.95
C MET A 29 0.30 20.81 34.54
N LEU A 30 -0.11 21.83 33.79
CA LEU A 30 -1.14 22.77 34.23
C LEU A 30 -2.47 22.05 34.53
N ARG A 31 -2.89 21.12 33.65
CA ARG A 31 -4.08 20.30 33.86
C ARG A 31 -3.99 19.44 35.12
N LEU A 32 -2.83 18.82 35.37
CA LEU A 32 -2.58 18.03 36.58
C LEU A 32 -2.70 18.89 37.85
N LEU A 33 -2.07 20.07 37.86
CA LEU A 33 -2.13 21.00 38.98
C LEU A 33 -3.55 21.47 39.26
N VAL A 34 -4.32 21.85 38.22
CA VAL A 34 -5.72 22.24 38.35
C VAL A 34 -6.55 21.06 38.89
N GLY A 35 -6.37 19.86 38.35
CA GLY A 35 -7.07 18.65 38.81
C GLY A 35 -6.82 18.35 40.29
N LEU A 36 -5.56 18.41 40.74
CA LEU A 36 -5.20 18.23 42.15
C LEU A 36 -5.78 19.33 43.04
N SER A 37 -5.78 20.59 42.57
CA SER A 37 -6.35 21.70 43.33
C SER A 37 -7.86 21.53 43.57
N ILE A 38 -8.62 20.97 42.62
CA ILE A 38 -10.04 20.66 42.80
C ILE A 38 -10.24 19.66 43.93
N ILE A 39 -9.43 18.60 43.98
CA ILE A 39 -9.54 17.56 45.02
C ILE A 39 -9.24 18.17 46.40
N VAL A 40 -8.17 18.95 46.52
CA VAL A 40 -7.79 19.62 47.78
C VAL A 40 -8.88 20.57 48.24
N LEU A 41 -9.43 21.40 47.34
CA LEU A 41 -10.47 22.37 47.68
C LEU A 41 -11.79 21.69 48.08
N LEU A 42 -12.16 20.55 47.46
CA LEU A 42 -13.32 19.77 47.88
C LEU A 42 -13.15 19.17 49.29
N LEU A 43 -11.95 18.66 49.61
CA LEU A 43 -11.64 18.16 50.95
C LEU A 43 -11.71 19.28 52.00
N VAL A 44 -11.11 20.44 51.71
CA VAL A 44 -11.16 21.61 52.60
C VAL A 44 -12.61 22.08 52.77
N SER A 45 -13.39 22.15 51.69
CA SER A 45 -14.81 22.51 51.74
C SER A 45 -15.60 21.57 52.65
N TYR A 46 -15.32 20.27 52.60
CA TYR A 46 -16.01 19.26 53.42
C TYR A 46 -15.64 19.36 54.90
N PHE A 47 -14.34 19.45 55.23
CA PHE A 47 -13.89 19.49 56.62
C PHE A 47 -14.20 20.82 57.33
N TYR A 48 -14.12 21.94 56.61
CA TYR A 48 -14.31 23.28 57.17
C TYR A 48 -15.71 23.87 56.89
N LYS A 49 -16.59 23.15 56.19
CA LYS A 49 -17.98 23.56 55.87
C LYS A 49 -18.06 24.94 55.18
N VAL A 50 -17.19 25.18 54.20
CA VAL A 50 -17.14 26.45 53.45
C VAL A 50 -17.75 26.26 52.06
N ASP A 51 -19.06 26.50 51.93
CA ASP A 51 -19.82 26.27 50.69
C ASP A 51 -19.29 27.09 49.48
N LEU A 52 -18.67 28.25 49.73
CA LEU A 52 -18.06 29.08 48.68
C LEU A 52 -17.01 28.31 47.85
N LEU A 53 -16.28 27.38 48.48
CA LEU A 53 -15.25 26.59 47.82
C LEU A 53 -15.83 25.62 46.78
N VAL A 54 -17.08 25.19 46.94
CA VAL A 54 -17.77 24.33 45.95
C VAL A 54 -17.97 25.08 44.63
N TYR A 55 -18.33 26.37 44.69
CA TYR A 55 -18.47 27.20 43.49
C TYR A 55 -17.11 27.47 42.81
N VAL A 56 -16.04 27.63 43.59
CA VAL A 56 -14.66 27.74 43.06
C VAL A 56 -14.25 26.43 42.37
N CYS A 57 -14.56 25.27 42.96
CA CYS A 57 -14.33 23.97 42.34
C CYS A 57 -15.07 23.82 41.01
N PHE A 58 -16.31 24.33 40.91
CA PHE A 58 -17.07 24.33 39.66
C PHE A 58 -16.38 25.17 38.57
N LEU A 59 -15.89 26.36 38.91
CA LEU A 59 -15.12 27.19 37.97
C LEU A 59 -13.82 26.50 37.52
N LEU A 60 -13.07 25.90 38.45
CA LEU A 60 -11.87 25.14 38.14
C LEU A 60 -12.16 23.91 37.29
N LEU A 61 -13.32 23.26 37.46
CA LEU A 61 -13.76 22.17 36.60
C LEU A 61 -13.97 22.64 35.16
N VAL A 62 -14.58 23.82 34.94
CA VAL A 62 -14.73 24.42 33.60
C VAL A 62 -13.36 24.71 32.98
N ILE A 63 -12.43 25.31 33.75
CA ILE A 63 -11.05 25.56 33.30
C ILE A 63 -10.34 24.24 32.95
N PHE A 64 -10.47 23.23 33.79
CA PHE A 64 -9.91 21.90 33.57
C PHE A 64 -10.43 21.27 32.28
N MET A 65 -11.75 21.35 32.02
CA MET A 65 -12.35 20.87 30.77
C MET A 65 -11.82 21.63 29.54
N GLY A 66 -11.65 22.96 29.65
CA GLY A 66 -11.01 23.77 28.62
C GLY A 66 -9.55 23.36 28.35
N LEU A 67 -8.78 23.07 29.40
CA LEU A 67 -7.41 22.56 29.29
C LEU A 67 -7.36 21.17 28.67
N VAL A 68 -8.29 20.27 29.01
CA VAL A 68 -8.41 18.94 28.39
C VAL A 68 -8.68 19.08 26.89
N TYR A 69 -9.61 19.96 26.50
CA TYR A 69 -9.91 20.23 25.10
C TYR A 69 -8.70 20.79 24.35
N TYR A 70 -8.04 21.81 24.90
CA TYR A 70 -6.85 22.41 24.29
C TYR A 70 -5.68 21.42 24.19
N TYR A 71 -5.44 20.63 25.24
CA TYR A 71 -4.46 19.54 25.24
C TYR A 71 -4.72 18.56 24.10
N ASN A 72 -5.97 18.10 23.94
CA ASN A 72 -6.33 17.16 22.88
C ASN A 72 -6.08 17.74 21.48
N LYS A 73 -6.38 19.04 21.27
CA LYS A 73 -6.09 19.74 20.01
C LYS A 73 -4.60 19.83 19.71
N LEU A 74 -3.78 20.18 20.71
CA LEU A 74 -2.31 20.19 20.57
C LEU A 74 -1.76 18.80 20.27
N ASN A 75 -2.26 17.78 20.99
CA ASN A 75 -1.81 16.41 20.82
C ASN A 75 -2.18 15.86 19.43
N GLN A 76 -3.36 16.21 18.89
CA GLN A 76 -3.74 15.85 17.52
C GLN A 76 -2.81 16.51 16.49
N LYS A 77 -2.50 17.80 16.65
CA LYS A 77 -1.52 18.50 15.80
C LYS A 77 -0.13 17.86 15.90
N LEU A 78 0.28 17.45 17.10
CA LEU A 78 1.56 16.77 17.32
C LEU A 78 1.59 15.40 16.63
N SER A 79 0.52 14.61 16.74
CA SER A 79 0.40 13.34 16.01
C SER A 79 0.48 13.54 14.50
N TYR A 80 -0.19 14.57 13.96
CA TYR A 80 -0.09 14.92 12.54
C TYR A 80 1.35 15.25 12.12
N LEU A 81 2.03 16.14 12.86
CA LEU A 81 3.41 16.52 12.53
C LEU A 81 4.37 15.34 12.62
N LYS A 82 4.22 14.47 13.63
CA LYS A 82 5.03 13.24 13.76
C LYS A 82 4.79 12.28 12.60
N ALA A 83 3.53 12.07 12.21
CA ALA A 83 3.19 11.25 11.05
C ALA A 83 3.79 11.83 9.76
N LYS A 84 3.67 13.15 9.54
CA LYS A 84 4.25 13.82 8.36
C LYS A 84 5.78 13.71 8.34
N ALA A 85 6.43 13.86 9.49
CA ALA A 85 7.88 13.68 9.61
C ALA A 85 8.32 12.25 9.30
N GLN A 86 7.52 11.24 9.68
CA GLN A 86 7.77 9.84 9.34
C GLN A 86 7.60 9.58 7.84
N VAL A 87 6.58 10.14 7.20
CA VAL A 87 6.38 10.05 5.74
C VAL A 87 7.59 10.65 5.01
N VAL A 88 7.98 11.88 5.36
CA VAL A 88 9.16 12.54 4.76
C VAL A 88 10.45 11.74 5.00
N LEU A 89 10.61 11.15 6.20
CA LEU A 89 11.74 10.27 6.48
C LEU A 89 11.77 9.05 5.56
N ARG A 90 10.62 8.42 5.28
CA ARG A 90 10.57 7.29 4.33
C ARG A 90 10.95 7.70 2.91
N TYR A 91 10.65 8.92 2.47
CA TYR A 91 11.17 9.43 1.19
C TYR A 91 12.69 9.59 1.22
N LEU A 92 13.26 10.13 2.31
CA LEU A 92 14.72 10.21 2.50
C LEU A 92 15.39 8.82 2.47
N GLN A 93 14.77 7.83 3.13
CA GLN A 93 15.26 6.44 3.17
C GLN A 93 15.22 5.72 1.81
N ARG A 94 14.54 6.29 0.79
CA ARG A 94 14.53 5.75 -0.58
C ARG A 94 15.68 6.29 -1.44
N PHE A 95 16.29 7.41 -1.03
CA PHE A 95 17.51 7.92 -1.67
C PHE A 95 18.75 7.14 -1.25
N ASN A 96 18.72 6.52 -0.07
CA ASN A 96 19.71 5.55 0.38
C ASN A 96 19.13 4.12 0.32
N HIS A 97 19.82 3.13 0.88
CA HIS A 97 19.34 1.74 0.91
C HIS A 97 18.51 1.39 2.15
N ASP A 98 18.15 2.37 2.98
CA ASP A 98 17.46 2.14 4.25
C ASP A 98 15.99 1.74 4.04
N TRP A 99 15.42 1.96 2.85
CA TRP A 99 14.08 1.47 2.49
C TRP A 99 13.93 -0.05 2.59
N LYS A 100 15.04 -0.79 2.59
CA LYS A 100 15.06 -2.24 2.80
C LYS A 100 14.57 -2.62 4.21
N GLU A 101 14.60 -1.70 5.16
CA GLU A 101 14.10 -1.91 6.53
C GLU A 101 12.58 -1.68 6.64
N PHE A 102 11.88 -1.32 5.56
CA PHE A 102 10.44 -1.13 5.59
C PHE A 102 9.72 -2.47 5.85
N GLU A 103 8.82 -2.50 6.84
CA GLU A 103 8.09 -3.70 7.22
C GLU A 103 7.17 -4.23 6.09
N GLU A 104 6.68 -3.35 5.21
CA GLU A 104 5.73 -3.71 4.16
C GLU A 104 6.42 -4.34 2.94
N THR A 105 6.77 -5.62 3.05
CA THR A 105 7.47 -6.38 1.99
C THR A 105 6.54 -6.93 0.89
N GLY A 106 5.23 -7.02 1.14
CA GLY A 106 4.28 -7.66 0.22
C GLY A 106 4.35 -9.19 0.27
N SER A 107 5.08 -9.74 1.26
CA SER A 107 5.24 -11.17 1.44
C SER A 107 3.93 -11.91 1.71
N GLU A 108 2.94 -11.23 2.27
CA GLU A 108 1.59 -11.76 2.50
C GLU A 108 0.86 -12.17 1.22
N PHE A 109 1.32 -11.72 0.05
CA PHE A 109 0.75 -12.06 -1.24
C PHE A 109 1.48 -13.24 -1.93
N PHE A 110 2.56 -13.80 -1.34
CA PHE A 110 3.39 -14.86 -1.94
C PHE A 110 2.63 -16.13 -2.35
N SER A 111 1.59 -16.53 -1.61
CA SER A 111 0.83 -17.76 -1.90
C SER A 111 0.06 -17.72 -3.22
N GLU A 112 -0.13 -16.52 -3.81
CA GLU A 112 -0.87 -16.32 -5.06
C GLU A 112 0.06 -16.10 -6.29
N MET A 113 1.39 -16.24 -6.14
CA MET A 113 2.37 -15.67 -7.10
C MET A 113 2.98 -16.67 -8.11
N SER A 114 2.95 -16.30 -9.41
CA SER A 114 3.57 -16.99 -10.55
C SER A 114 5.02 -16.55 -10.84
N GLY A 115 5.75 -17.31 -11.68
CA GLY A 115 7.19 -17.17 -12.01
C GLY A 115 7.79 -15.74 -12.09
N PRO A 116 7.25 -14.81 -12.91
CA PRO A 116 7.81 -13.47 -13.09
C PRO A 116 7.97 -12.65 -11.80
N ILE A 117 7.12 -12.93 -10.81
CA ILE A 117 7.08 -12.19 -9.54
C ILE A 117 8.33 -12.45 -8.70
N LYS A 118 8.82 -13.69 -8.71
CA LYS A 118 10.04 -14.08 -8.01
C LYS A 118 11.30 -13.72 -8.80
N ASP A 119 11.30 -13.97 -10.11
CA ASP A 119 12.47 -13.76 -10.96
C ASP A 119 12.90 -12.29 -11.06
N LEU A 120 11.93 -11.37 -10.88
CA LEU A 120 12.10 -9.92 -10.98
C LEU A 120 12.04 -9.20 -9.61
N ASP A 121 12.06 -9.93 -8.50
CA ASP A 121 12.02 -9.36 -7.15
C ASP A 121 10.84 -8.38 -6.96
N LEU A 122 9.63 -8.71 -7.45
CA LEU A 122 8.48 -7.80 -7.39
C LEU A 122 7.90 -7.68 -5.99
N ALA A 123 7.92 -8.76 -5.19
CA ALA A 123 7.45 -8.79 -3.80
C ALA A 123 8.44 -9.57 -2.91
N GLY A 124 8.39 -9.33 -1.59
CA GLY A 124 9.30 -9.87 -0.60
C GLY A 124 10.34 -8.87 -0.11
N GLN A 125 11.35 -9.37 0.60
CA GLN A 125 12.42 -8.54 1.14
C GLN A 125 13.30 -8.00 0.01
N ASN A 126 13.63 -6.70 0.07
CA ASN A 126 14.40 -5.97 -0.94
C ASN A 126 13.71 -5.90 -2.33
N SER A 127 12.37 -5.86 -2.36
CA SER A 127 11.58 -5.93 -3.58
C SER A 127 11.12 -4.58 -4.14
N LEU A 128 10.63 -4.58 -5.39
CA LEU A 128 10.01 -3.42 -6.02
C LEU A 128 8.78 -2.93 -5.26
N TYR A 129 7.92 -3.85 -4.81
CA TYR A 129 6.76 -3.51 -3.98
C TYR A 129 7.19 -2.81 -2.69
N GLN A 130 8.18 -3.34 -1.96
CA GLN A 130 8.68 -2.74 -0.73
C GLN A 130 9.19 -1.31 -0.96
N PHE A 131 9.90 -1.08 -2.09
CA PHE A 131 10.39 0.24 -2.45
C PHE A 131 9.24 1.24 -2.73
N LEU A 132 8.25 0.84 -3.53
CA LEU A 132 7.18 1.72 -4.01
C LEU A 132 6.07 1.96 -2.99
N ASN A 133 5.72 0.95 -2.19
CA ASN A 133 4.50 0.96 -1.40
C ASN A 133 4.46 2.12 -0.39
N THR A 134 3.42 2.95 -0.52
CA THR A 134 3.02 3.97 0.47
C THR A 134 1.59 3.78 0.94
N ALA A 135 0.88 2.77 0.43
CA ALA A 135 -0.51 2.51 0.74
C ALA A 135 -0.71 2.16 2.22
N THR A 136 -1.72 2.78 2.82
CA THR A 136 -2.12 2.51 4.20
C THR A 136 -3.28 1.53 4.26
N SER A 137 -4.13 1.44 3.25
CA SER A 137 -5.23 0.46 3.26
C SER A 137 -4.81 -0.89 2.65
N SER A 138 -5.45 -1.96 3.13
CA SER A 138 -5.24 -3.33 2.63
C SER A 138 -5.64 -3.44 1.17
N LEU A 139 -6.69 -2.71 0.77
CA LEU A 139 -7.14 -2.62 -0.61
C LEU A 139 -6.13 -1.86 -1.48
N GLY A 140 -5.49 -0.81 -0.97
CA GLY A 140 -4.44 -0.09 -1.69
C GLY A 140 -3.16 -0.91 -1.87
N LYS A 141 -2.73 -1.60 -0.80
CA LYS A 141 -1.65 -2.59 -0.85
C LYS A 141 -1.91 -3.68 -1.87
N LYS A 142 -3.10 -4.29 -1.79
CA LYS A 142 -3.53 -5.31 -2.76
C LYS A 142 -3.59 -4.74 -4.18
N ARG A 143 -4.12 -3.53 -4.35
CA ARG A 143 -4.24 -2.91 -5.67
C ARG A 143 -2.89 -2.61 -6.31
N LEU A 144 -1.90 -2.20 -5.52
CA LEU A 144 -0.53 -2.00 -6.01
C LEU A 144 0.07 -3.32 -6.51
N ILE A 145 -0.03 -4.41 -5.74
CA ILE A 145 0.50 -5.70 -6.19
C ILE A 145 -0.28 -6.24 -7.40
N ASP A 146 -1.60 -6.06 -7.46
CA ASP A 146 -2.41 -6.43 -8.63
C ASP A 146 -1.96 -5.68 -9.90
N LYS A 147 -1.54 -4.41 -9.79
CA LYS A 147 -0.96 -3.64 -10.91
C LYS A 147 0.42 -4.16 -11.31
N LEU A 148 1.30 -4.45 -10.36
CA LEU A 148 2.66 -4.98 -10.62
C LEU A 148 2.63 -6.41 -11.18
N THR A 149 1.55 -7.15 -10.96
CA THR A 149 1.41 -8.56 -11.37
C THR A 149 0.35 -8.78 -12.45
N ARG A 150 -0.11 -7.68 -13.06
CA ARG A 150 -1.19 -7.65 -14.04
C ARG A 150 -0.89 -8.54 -15.25
N LYS A 151 -1.83 -9.44 -15.56
CA LYS A 151 -1.78 -10.33 -16.74
C LYS A 151 -2.77 -9.96 -17.84
N SER A 152 -3.76 -9.11 -17.55
CA SER A 152 -4.72 -8.63 -18.54
C SER A 152 -4.47 -7.14 -18.76
N PHE A 153 -4.27 -6.76 -20.01
CA PHE A 153 -3.94 -5.38 -20.37
C PHE A 153 -5.14 -4.72 -21.05
N ASP A 154 -5.57 -3.59 -20.48
CA ASP A 154 -6.45 -2.64 -21.14
C ASP A 154 -5.60 -1.39 -21.44
N TYR A 155 -5.32 -1.19 -22.73
CA TYR A 155 -4.51 -0.07 -23.20
C TYR A 155 -5.02 1.28 -22.67
N LYS A 156 -6.33 1.54 -22.78
CA LYS A 156 -6.91 2.82 -22.39
C LYS A 156 -6.82 3.02 -20.87
N ALA A 157 -7.07 1.97 -20.09
CA ALA A 157 -6.95 2.03 -18.65
C ALA A 157 -5.50 2.30 -18.20
N ILE A 158 -4.51 1.64 -18.80
CA ILE A 158 -3.09 1.85 -18.47
C ILE A 158 -2.66 3.29 -18.78
N ILE A 159 -3.04 3.83 -19.95
CA ILE A 159 -2.72 5.22 -20.30
C ILE A 159 -3.39 6.21 -19.33
N GLN A 160 -4.63 5.94 -18.90
CA GLN A 160 -5.31 6.76 -17.89
C GLN A 160 -4.63 6.71 -16.52
N GLU A 161 -4.14 5.53 -16.11
CA GLU A 161 -3.34 5.35 -14.90
C GLU A 161 -2.01 6.12 -15.00
N GLN A 162 -1.31 6.05 -16.14
CA GLN A 162 -0.07 6.80 -16.39
C GLN A 162 -0.27 8.31 -16.23
N GLN A 163 -1.30 8.86 -16.86
CA GLN A 163 -1.62 10.29 -16.76
C GLN A 163 -1.92 10.68 -15.30
N ALA A 164 -2.65 9.84 -14.57
CA ALA A 164 -2.96 10.09 -13.16
C ALA A 164 -1.70 10.07 -12.27
N VAL A 165 -0.79 9.11 -12.49
CA VAL A 165 0.49 9.02 -11.77
C VAL A 165 1.36 10.25 -12.04
N GLU A 166 1.43 10.69 -13.30
CA GLU A 166 2.16 11.90 -13.69
C GLU A 166 1.55 13.16 -13.04
N GLU A 167 0.23 13.31 -13.07
CA GLU A 167 -0.47 14.43 -12.41
C GLU A 167 -0.21 14.45 -10.89
N LEU A 168 -0.32 13.30 -10.22
CA LEU A 168 -0.06 13.17 -8.79
C LEU A 168 1.38 13.51 -8.44
N SER A 169 2.34 13.20 -9.31
CA SER A 169 3.75 13.55 -9.12
C SER A 169 3.99 15.06 -9.07
N GLY A 170 3.12 15.85 -9.72
CA GLY A 170 3.11 17.32 -9.66
C GLY A 170 2.39 17.90 -8.43
N LYS A 171 1.71 17.07 -7.64
CA LYS A 171 0.90 17.46 -6.46
C LYS A 171 1.49 16.88 -5.17
N LEU A 172 2.77 17.14 -4.93
CA LEU A 172 3.51 16.51 -3.83
C LEU A 172 2.91 16.79 -2.44
N ASP A 173 2.37 17.99 -2.19
CA ASP A 173 1.73 18.30 -0.90
C ASP A 173 0.49 17.43 -0.65
N PHE A 174 -0.36 17.25 -1.66
CA PHE A 174 -1.52 16.35 -1.60
C PHE A 174 -1.10 14.90 -1.34
N VAL A 175 -0.05 14.44 -2.02
CA VAL A 175 0.51 13.09 -1.83
C VAL A 175 0.99 12.89 -0.40
N LEU A 176 1.84 13.79 0.09
CA LEU A 176 2.39 13.70 1.44
C LEU A 176 1.31 13.82 2.52
N GLU A 177 0.28 14.63 2.29
CA GLU A 177 -0.86 14.75 3.21
C GLU A 177 -1.71 13.47 3.26
N THR A 178 -1.97 12.85 2.10
CA THR A 178 -2.67 11.56 2.03
C THR A 178 -1.93 10.49 2.83
N GLU A 179 -0.62 10.34 2.59
CA GLU A 179 0.24 9.41 3.33
C GLU A 179 0.30 9.75 4.84
N THR A 180 0.31 11.04 5.17
CA THR A 180 0.34 11.52 6.57
C THR A 180 -0.92 11.08 7.31
N TYR A 181 -2.11 11.28 6.74
CA TYR A 181 -3.35 10.81 7.35
C TYR A 181 -3.36 9.30 7.53
N GLY A 182 -2.75 8.57 6.60
CA GLY A 182 -2.57 7.13 6.71
C GLY A 182 -1.76 6.73 7.94
N LYS A 183 -0.58 7.33 8.11
CA LYS A 183 0.31 7.09 9.26
C LYS A 183 -0.24 7.60 10.60
N MET A 184 -1.22 8.50 10.61
CA MET A 184 -1.91 8.93 11.84
C MET A 184 -2.82 7.86 12.45
N THR A 185 -3.21 6.85 11.67
CA THR A 185 -4.10 5.78 12.13
C THR A 185 -3.39 4.92 13.18
N LYS A 186 -3.75 5.08 14.45
CA LYS A 186 -3.18 4.30 15.57
C LYS A 186 -3.50 2.82 15.39
N GLU A 187 -2.47 1.97 15.46
CA GLU A 187 -2.54 0.52 15.30
C GLU A 187 -3.07 0.07 13.93
N TYR A 188 -2.25 0.27 12.90
CA TYR A 188 -2.42 -0.16 11.51
C TYR A 188 -3.17 -1.50 11.36
N TYR A 189 -2.71 -2.55 12.04
CA TYR A 189 -3.27 -3.89 11.96
C TYR A 189 -4.67 -4.05 12.56
N LEU A 190 -5.00 -3.28 13.60
CA LEU A 190 -6.30 -3.34 14.27
C LEU A 190 -7.37 -2.57 13.49
N GLY A 191 -6.98 -1.52 12.78
CA GLY A 191 -7.86 -0.72 11.93
C GLY A 191 -8.32 -1.43 10.65
N GLU A 192 -7.41 -2.13 9.96
CA GLU A 192 -7.74 -2.85 8.72
C GLU A 192 -8.56 -4.11 8.96
N ARG A 193 -8.19 -4.89 9.99
CA ARG A 193 -8.98 -6.07 10.39
C ARG A 193 -10.42 -5.65 10.70
N ALA A 194 -10.61 -4.51 11.38
CA ALA A 194 -11.94 -3.99 11.66
C ALA A 194 -12.74 -3.62 10.39
N VAL A 195 -12.09 -3.07 9.36
CA VAL A 195 -12.74 -2.77 8.07
C VAL A 195 -13.16 -4.06 7.36
N ASN A 196 -12.26 -5.04 7.28
CA ASN A 196 -12.54 -6.33 6.63
C ASN A 196 -13.64 -7.12 7.37
N ASP A 197 -13.60 -7.13 8.70
CA ASP A 197 -14.62 -7.79 9.53
C ASP A 197 -15.98 -7.10 9.35
N PHE A 198 -16.00 -5.76 9.23
CA PHE A 198 -17.23 -5.03 8.97
C PHE A 198 -17.79 -5.29 7.57
N LEU A 199 -16.94 -5.37 6.54
CA LEU A 199 -17.36 -5.75 5.18
C LEU A 199 -17.96 -7.16 5.13
N LYS A 200 -17.38 -8.12 5.87
CA LYS A 200 -17.97 -9.47 6.01
C LYS A 200 -19.32 -9.41 6.70
N LEU A 201 -19.43 -8.63 7.78
CA LEU A 201 -20.68 -8.47 8.51
C LEU A 201 -21.81 -7.92 7.64
N ILE A 202 -21.52 -6.97 6.74
CA ILE A 202 -22.51 -6.43 5.80
C ILE A 202 -23.07 -7.55 4.90
N LYS A 203 -22.23 -8.49 4.46
CA LYS A 203 -22.63 -9.60 3.57
C LYS A 203 -23.53 -10.61 4.27
N ASP A 204 -23.32 -10.82 5.57
CA ASP A 204 -24.09 -11.77 6.39
C ASP A 204 -25.32 -11.12 7.06
N HIS A 205 -25.63 -9.87 6.71
CA HIS A 205 -26.66 -9.09 7.40
C HIS A 205 -28.07 -9.56 7.03
N ASN A 206 -28.79 -10.05 8.03
CA ASN A 206 -30.22 -10.30 7.97
C ASN A 206 -30.86 -9.68 9.20
N SER A 207 -31.51 -8.52 9.05
CA SER A 207 -32.17 -7.85 10.16
C SER A 207 -33.61 -7.46 9.83
N SER A 208 -34.50 -7.63 10.81
CA SER A 208 -35.86 -7.09 10.76
C SER A 208 -35.99 -5.98 11.81
N ASN A 209 -36.22 -4.76 11.36
CA ASN A 209 -36.33 -3.60 12.23
C ASN A 209 -37.80 -3.37 12.61
N LYS A 210 -38.36 -4.24 13.47
CA LYS A 210 -39.72 -4.02 14.01
C LYS A 210 -39.65 -3.19 15.30
N LEU A 211 -40.57 -2.22 15.40
CA LEU A 211 -40.85 -1.35 16.57
C LEU A 211 -39.81 -0.25 16.88
N THR A 212 -39.58 0.69 15.95
CA THR A 212 -38.70 1.86 16.15
C THR A 212 -39.27 2.94 17.08
N PHE A 213 -40.60 3.04 17.22
CA PHE A 213 -41.26 4.05 18.07
C PHE A 213 -40.97 3.87 19.58
N LEU A 214 -40.85 2.62 20.04
CA LEU A 214 -40.58 2.32 21.45
C LEU A 214 -39.21 2.83 21.92
N ASN A 215 -38.27 3.04 21.00
CA ASN A 215 -36.94 3.57 21.28
C ASN A 215 -36.95 5.01 21.80
N TYR A 216 -38.04 5.76 21.55
CA TYR A 216 -38.20 7.14 22.00
C TYR A 216 -39.21 7.27 23.13
N LEU A 217 -40.28 6.45 23.10
CA LEU A 217 -41.32 6.48 24.13
C LEU A 217 -40.77 6.17 25.53
N ILE A 218 -39.99 5.08 25.67
CA ILE A 218 -39.46 4.64 26.97
C ILE A 218 -38.52 5.71 27.58
N PRO A 219 -37.52 6.24 26.85
CA PRO A 219 -36.69 7.34 27.36
C PRO A 219 -37.47 8.58 27.78
N VAL A 220 -38.48 8.98 27.01
CA VAL A 220 -39.32 10.13 27.35
C VAL A 220 -40.07 9.89 28.66
N ILE A 221 -40.65 8.69 28.84
CA ILE A 221 -41.31 8.31 30.09
C ILE A 221 -40.32 8.34 31.26
N THR A 222 -39.10 7.81 31.08
CA THR A 222 -38.06 7.81 32.11
C THR A 222 -37.65 9.23 32.51
N ILE A 223 -37.43 10.13 31.54
CA ILE A 223 -37.06 11.53 31.80
C ILE A 223 -38.20 12.26 32.52
N VAL A 224 -39.44 12.08 32.08
CA VAL A 224 -40.62 12.69 32.74
C VAL A 224 -40.77 12.16 34.17
N ALA A 225 -40.60 10.86 34.39
CA ALA A 225 -40.63 10.27 35.74
C ALA A 225 -39.55 10.84 36.66
N ILE A 226 -38.32 11.05 36.15
CA ILE A 226 -37.23 11.71 36.90
C ILE A 226 -37.60 13.15 37.24
N LEU A 227 -38.18 13.91 36.30
CA LEU A 227 -38.62 15.29 36.56
C LEU A 227 -39.71 15.33 37.63
N LEU A 228 -40.74 14.48 37.53
CA LEU A 228 -41.81 14.38 38.54
C LEU A 228 -41.26 14.01 39.92
N PHE A 229 -40.28 13.11 39.98
CA PHE A 229 -39.54 12.78 41.20
C PHE A 229 -38.85 14.01 41.81
N CYS A 230 -38.11 14.79 40.99
CA CYS A 230 -37.41 16.00 41.44
C CYS A 230 -38.34 17.08 41.98
N PHE A 231 -39.51 17.25 41.37
CA PHE A 231 -40.54 18.21 41.84
C PHE A 231 -41.46 17.65 42.93
N LYS A 232 -41.19 16.44 43.43
CA LYS A 232 -41.98 15.74 44.45
C LYS A 232 -43.45 15.52 44.08
N ILE A 233 -43.77 15.50 42.78
CA ILE A 233 -45.12 15.23 42.27
C ILE A 233 -45.31 13.71 42.23
N GLY A 234 -46.22 13.16 43.05
CA GLY A 234 -46.46 11.71 43.10
C GLY A 234 -45.27 10.91 43.65
N PHE A 235 -44.50 11.48 44.59
CA PHE A 235 -43.22 10.96 45.09
C PHE A 235 -43.23 9.47 45.49
N GLN A 236 -44.30 9.00 46.15
CA GLN A 236 -44.45 7.61 46.59
C GLN A 236 -44.48 6.60 45.43
N TYR A 237 -44.97 7.00 44.26
CA TYR A 237 -44.97 6.16 43.06
C TYR A 237 -43.65 6.29 42.30
N MET A 238 -43.10 7.51 42.23
CA MET A 238 -41.88 7.79 41.47
C MET A 238 -40.63 7.14 42.07
N ILE A 239 -40.58 6.96 43.41
CA ILE A 239 -39.46 6.28 44.08
C ILE A 239 -39.30 4.81 43.64
N ILE A 240 -40.38 4.16 43.20
CA ILE A 240 -40.36 2.79 42.68
C ILE A 240 -40.23 2.80 41.15
N LEU A 241 -40.98 3.67 40.48
CA LEU A 241 -41.05 3.71 39.02
C LEU A 241 -39.71 4.09 38.37
N VAL A 242 -38.98 5.08 38.92
CA VAL A 242 -37.72 5.55 38.34
C VAL A 242 -36.64 4.45 38.35
N PRO A 243 -36.32 3.78 39.49
CA PRO A 243 -35.40 2.67 39.49
C PRO A 243 -35.84 1.50 38.60
N LEU A 244 -37.13 1.18 38.56
CA LEU A 244 -37.67 0.12 37.71
C LEU A 244 -37.43 0.41 36.22
N LEU A 245 -37.68 1.64 35.77
CA LEU A 245 -37.45 2.06 34.39
C LEU A 245 -35.96 2.06 34.03
N ILE A 246 -35.09 2.53 34.93
CA ILE A 246 -33.63 2.54 34.69
C ILE A 246 -33.10 1.10 34.65
N MET A 247 -33.44 0.26 35.63
CA MET A 247 -32.99 -1.13 35.70
C MET A 247 -33.53 -1.96 34.52
N GLY A 248 -34.79 -1.76 34.13
CA GLY A 248 -35.37 -2.42 32.96
C GLY A 248 -34.65 -2.07 31.65
N GLN A 249 -34.30 -0.79 31.46
CA GLN A 249 -33.53 -0.35 30.30
C GLN A 249 -32.09 -0.92 30.32
N LEU A 250 -31.42 -0.94 31.48
CA LEU A 250 -30.08 -1.53 31.62
C LEU A 250 -30.10 -3.04 31.38
N PHE A 251 -31.11 -3.74 31.86
CA PHE A 251 -31.29 -5.18 31.60
C PHE A 251 -31.49 -5.44 30.11
N PHE A 252 -32.32 -4.64 29.43
CA PHE A 252 -32.52 -4.74 27.99
C PHE A 252 -31.23 -4.45 27.21
N ALA A 253 -30.48 -3.42 27.60
CA ALA A 253 -29.19 -3.11 26.99
C ALA A 253 -28.18 -4.26 27.17
N ALA A 254 -28.13 -4.89 28.36
CA ALA A 254 -27.28 -6.05 28.61
C ALA A 254 -27.62 -7.24 27.69
N LEU A 255 -28.91 -7.58 27.54
CA LEU A 255 -29.37 -8.61 26.60
C LEU A 255 -28.98 -8.29 25.16
N MET A 256 -29.13 -7.03 24.76
CA MET A 256 -28.80 -6.58 23.41
C MET A 256 -27.30 -6.69 23.12
N LEU A 257 -26.47 -6.38 24.10
CA LEU A 257 -25.02 -6.46 23.98
C LEU A 257 -24.57 -7.92 23.84
N LEU A 258 -25.14 -8.84 24.63
CA LEU A 258 -24.87 -10.28 24.49
C LEU A 258 -25.24 -10.81 23.10
N LYS A 259 -26.38 -10.39 22.54
CA LYS A 259 -26.83 -10.82 21.22
C LYS A 259 -26.01 -10.23 20.07
N ASN A 260 -25.62 -8.96 20.16
CA ASN A 260 -25.04 -8.19 19.05
C ASN A 260 -23.58 -7.79 19.31
N ARG A 261 -22.87 -8.49 20.19
CA ARG A 261 -21.49 -8.17 20.60
C ARG A 261 -20.57 -7.95 19.41
N ASN A 262 -20.56 -8.88 18.47
CA ASN A 262 -19.66 -8.82 17.30
C ASN A 262 -19.88 -7.55 16.46
N LEU A 263 -21.14 -7.20 16.18
CA LEU A 263 -21.52 -6.00 15.43
C LEU A 263 -21.00 -4.74 16.12
N PHE A 264 -21.25 -4.67 17.41
CA PHE A 264 -20.91 -3.55 18.26
C PHE A 264 -19.40 -3.38 18.47
N ASP A 265 -18.66 -4.47 18.59
CA ASP A 265 -17.20 -4.48 18.73
C ASP A 265 -16.52 -4.10 17.40
N CYS A 266 -16.97 -4.67 16.28
CA CYS A 266 -16.45 -4.33 14.95
C CYS A 266 -16.70 -2.85 14.63
N SER A 267 -17.92 -2.36 14.86
CA SER A 267 -18.28 -0.95 14.57
C SER A 267 -17.55 0.04 15.46
N ALA A 268 -17.25 -0.32 16.71
CA ALA A 268 -16.48 0.53 17.63
C ALA A 268 -15.01 0.67 17.17
N LYS A 269 -14.42 -0.43 16.71
CA LYS A 269 -13.05 -0.46 16.16
C LYS A 269 -12.95 0.30 14.83
N LEU A 270 -14.00 0.23 14.02
CA LEU A 270 -14.08 0.91 12.72
C LEU A 270 -14.00 2.45 12.84
N SER A 271 -14.44 3.02 13.97
CA SER A 271 -14.44 4.47 14.21
C SER A 271 -13.09 5.13 13.89
N SER A 272 -11.96 4.56 14.37
CA SER A 272 -10.64 5.13 14.10
C SER A 272 -10.22 5.01 12.64
N SER A 273 -10.54 3.89 11.99
CA SER A 273 -10.20 3.68 10.57
C SER A 273 -10.97 4.63 9.65
N LEU A 274 -12.23 4.93 9.98
CA LEU A 274 -13.05 5.87 9.20
C LEU A 274 -12.52 7.30 9.23
N GLU A 275 -11.80 7.70 10.28
CA GLU A 275 -11.19 9.03 10.33
C GLU A 275 -10.14 9.22 9.22
N TYR A 276 -9.33 8.19 8.94
CA TYR A 276 -8.40 8.19 7.81
C TYR A 276 -9.14 8.37 6.48
N TYR A 277 -10.11 7.49 6.19
CA TYR A 277 -10.85 7.54 4.92
C TYR A 277 -11.59 8.87 4.73
N LEU A 278 -12.13 9.45 5.80
CA LEU A 278 -12.77 10.76 5.75
C LEU A 278 -11.79 11.89 5.44
N ASN A 279 -10.60 11.86 6.02
CA ASN A 279 -9.57 12.85 5.73
C ASN A 279 -9.12 12.77 4.26
N VAL A 280 -8.93 11.56 3.73
CA VAL A 280 -8.62 11.37 2.30
C VAL A 280 -9.77 11.85 1.42
N CYS A 281 -11.02 11.52 1.73
CA CYS A 281 -12.18 11.99 0.97
C CYS A 281 -12.28 13.54 0.97
N ASN A 282 -12.06 14.20 2.12
CA ASN A 282 -12.05 15.66 2.18
C ASN A 282 -10.90 16.23 1.33
N LEU A 283 -9.69 15.67 1.45
CA LEU A 283 -8.51 16.15 0.73
C LEU A 283 -8.70 16.02 -0.79
N VAL A 284 -9.24 14.90 -1.26
CA VAL A 284 -9.61 14.68 -2.67
C VAL A 284 -10.70 15.66 -3.13
N SER A 285 -11.65 16.00 -2.25
CA SER A 285 -12.72 16.94 -2.58
C SER A 285 -12.20 18.38 -2.73
N GLU A 286 -11.21 18.77 -1.92
CA GLU A 286 -10.60 20.10 -1.88
C GLU A 286 -9.57 20.33 -3.00
N ASN A 287 -9.06 19.27 -3.61
CA ASN A 287 -8.08 19.34 -4.70
C ASN A 287 -8.74 19.14 -6.06
N ASP A 288 -8.33 19.91 -7.06
CA ASP A 288 -8.76 19.72 -8.44
C ASP A 288 -7.88 18.72 -9.17
N PHE A 289 -8.46 17.98 -10.09
CA PHE A 289 -7.72 17.04 -10.95
C PHE A 289 -8.00 17.33 -12.42
N ASN A 290 -7.06 17.05 -13.30
CA ASN A 290 -7.23 17.28 -14.74
C ASN A 290 -7.47 15.97 -15.49
N THR A 291 -6.93 14.87 -14.99
CA THR A 291 -7.05 13.56 -15.62
C THR A 291 -8.40 12.91 -15.35
N ASN A 292 -8.93 12.23 -16.37
CA ASN A 292 -10.24 11.57 -16.29
C ASN A 292 -10.30 10.53 -15.16
N HIS A 293 -9.21 9.77 -14.96
CA HIS A 293 -9.13 8.73 -13.94
C HIS A 293 -9.26 9.30 -12.52
N LEU A 294 -8.52 10.37 -12.21
CA LEU A 294 -8.61 11.04 -10.90
C LEU A 294 -9.95 11.76 -10.71
N GLN A 295 -10.58 12.24 -11.79
CA GLN A 295 -11.92 12.83 -11.72
C GLN A 295 -13.01 11.81 -11.38
N ILE A 296 -12.91 10.58 -11.89
CA ILE A 296 -13.79 9.47 -11.50
C ILE A 296 -13.62 9.16 -10.00
N ILE A 297 -12.37 9.02 -9.54
CA ILE A 297 -12.05 8.81 -8.12
C ILE A 297 -12.62 9.95 -7.27
N LYS A 298 -12.42 11.20 -7.69
CA LYS A 298 -12.93 12.39 -6.98
C LYS A 298 -14.45 12.36 -6.85
N THR A 299 -15.16 12.06 -7.93
CA THR A 299 -16.62 11.99 -7.94
C THR A 299 -17.14 10.93 -6.96
N ASP A 300 -16.55 9.73 -6.98
CA ASP A 300 -16.93 8.64 -6.07
C ASP A 300 -16.65 8.98 -4.61
N LEU A 301 -15.48 9.57 -4.31
CA LEU A 301 -15.10 9.91 -2.93
C LEU A 301 -15.84 11.13 -2.39
N GLN A 302 -16.25 12.07 -3.24
CA GLN A 302 -17.16 13.15 -2.87
C GLN A 302 -18.54 12.60 -2.49
N ALA A 303 -19.07 11.64 -3.25
CA ALA A 303 -20.32 10.97 -2.91
C ALA A 303 -20.20 10.16 -1.60
N ALA A 304 -19.06 9.51 -1.37
CA ALA A 304 -18.79 8.74 -0.16
C ALA A 304 -18.75 9.61 1.11
N LEU A 305 -18.27 10.87 1.01
CA LEU A 305 -17.95 11.71 2.15
C LEU A 305 -19.12 11.87 3.14
N LEU A 306 -20.32 12.14 2.63
CA LEU A 306 -21.51 12.30 3.47
C LEU A 306 -21.83 11.00 4.24
N HIS A 307 -21.81 9.88 3.54
CA HIS A 307 -22.20 8.58 4.06
C HIS A 307 -21.17 8.00 5.03
N LEU A 308 -19.88 8.20 4.77
CA LEU A 308 -18.80 7.86 5.69
C LEU A 308 -18.85 8.74 6.96
N LYS A 309 -19.25 10.02 6.85
CA LYS A 309 -19.47 10.90 8.02
C LYS A 309 -20.62 10.38 8.89
N GLN A 310 -21.70 9.92 8.26
CA GLN A 310 -22.82 9.29 8.97
C GLN A 310 -22.38 8.00 9.69
N LEU A 311 -21.66 7.12 9.00
CA LEU A 311 -21.13 5.89 9.61
C LEU A 311 -20.18 6.19 10.77
N LYS A 312 -19.25 7.13 10.60
CA LYS A 312 -18.32 7.57 11.65
C LYS A 312 -19.06 8.04 12.88
N LYS A 313 -20.12 8.85 12.72
CA LYS A 313 -20.96 9.32 13.83
C LYS A 313 -21.62 8.14 14.57
N ILE A 314 -22.14 7.15 13.84
CA ILE A 314 -22.75 5.94 14.43
C ILE A 314 -21.68 5.14 15.18
N SER A 315 -20.52 4.90 14.56
CA SER A 315 -19.38 4.21 15.17
C SER A 315 -18.84 4.93 16.41
N ASP A 316 -18.84 6.26 16.44
CA ASP A 316 -18.45 7.05 17.61
C ASP A 316 -19.46 6.94 18.75
N MET A 317 -20.76 6.97 18.44
CA MET A 317 -21.81 6.72 19.43
C MET A 317 -21.66 5.34 20.07
N ILE A 318 -21.34 4.33 19.25
CA ILE A 318 -21.05 2.96 19.67
C ILE A 318 -19.79 2.91 20.53
N LYS A 319 -18.72 3.61 20.14
CA LYS A 319 -17.44 3.64 20.88
C LYS A 319 -17.56 4.28 22.26
N GLN A 320 -18.38 5.33 22.40
CA GLN A 320 -18.60 6.02 23.68
C GLN A 320 -19.10 5.09 24.78
N ARG A 321 -19.89 4.07 24.44
CA ARG A 321 -20.44 3.12 25.42
C ARG A 321 -19.37 2.26 26.10
N ASN A 322 -18.16 2.14 25.53
CA ASN A 322 -17.11 1.32 26.11
C ASN A 322 -16.63 1.84 27.48
N ASN A 323 -16.99 3.08 27.84
CA ASN A 323 -16.85 3.60 29.20
C ASN A 323 -18.04 3.16 30.06
N LEU A 324 -17.77 2.51 31.21
CA LEU A 324 -18.79 2.00 32.14
C LEU A 324 -19.80 3.07 32.58
N LEU A 325 -19.35 4.29 32.89
CA LEU A 325 -20.23 5.39 33.29
C LEU A 325 -21.12 5.84 32.14
N ALA A 326 -20.55 5.94 30.93
CA ALA A 326 -21.31 6.25 29.73
C ALA A 326 -22.34 5.16 29.43
N PHE A 327 -21.98 3.88 29.56
CA PHE A 327 -22.91 2.76 29.40
C PHE A 327 -24.11 2.88 30.34
N LEU A 328 -23.86 3.08 31.65
CA LEU A 328 -24.92 3.16 32.65
C LEU A 328 -25.85 4.38 32.41
N LEU A 329 -25.27 5.55 32.15
CA LEU A 329 -26.05 6.77 31.95
C LEU A 329 -26.82 6.76 30.62
N LEU A 330 -26.16 6.41 29.52
CA LEU A 330 -26.75 6.45 28.18
C LEU A 330 -27.80 5.35 28.02
N ASN A 331 -27.54 4.13 28.48
CA ASN A 331 -28.54 3.06 28.40
C ASN A 331 -29.63 3.17 29.46
N GLY A 332 -29.30 3.64 30.67
CA GLY A 332 -30.28 3.84 31.73
C GLY A 332 -31.31 4.95 31.45
N LEU A 333 -30.96 5.91 30.58
CA LEU A 333 -31.83 7.06 30.26
C LEU A 333 -32.38 7.05 28.83
N LEU A 334 -31.62 6.57 27.84
CA LEU A 334 -31.88 6.84 26.42
C LEU A 334 -32.00 5.58 25.54
N LEU A 335 -31.94 4.37 26.11
CA LEU A 335 -31.86 3.12 25.32
C LEU A 335 -30.81 3.20 24.20
N TRP A 336 -29.64 3.75 24.53
CA TRP A 336 -28.62 4.17 23.57
C TRP A 336 -28.17 3.07 22.61
N ASP A 337 -27.93 1.85 23.11
CA ASP A 337 -27.48 0.73 22.28
C ASP A 337 -28.54 0.32 21.26
N ARG A 338 -29.83 0.38 21.63
CA ARG A 338 -30.93 0.08 20.70
C ARG A 338 -31.04 1.10 19.59
N ASN A 339 -30.79 2.37 19.90
CA ASN A 339 -30.72 3.44 18.92
C ASN A 339 -29.52 3.26 17.97
N CYS A 340 -28.33 2.98 18.53
CA CYS A 340 -27.13 2.68 17.77
C CYS A 340 -27.33 1.52 16.79
N TYR A 341 -27.88 0.41 17.27
CA TYR A 341 -28.21 -0.76 16.46
C TYR A 341 -29.19 -0.41 15.32
N SER A 342 -30.25 0.33 15.62
CA SER A 342 -31.25 0.73 14.62
C SER A 342 -30.64 1.58 13.52
N ARG A 343 -29.82 2.57 13.88
CA ARG A 343 -29.15 3.48 12.94
C ARG A 343 -28.10 2.77 12.12
N LEU A 344 -27.32 1.89 12.75
CA LEU A 344 -26.29 1.11 12.06
C LEU A 344 -26.92 0.17 11.03
N ASN A 345 -27.97 -0.56 11.41
CA ASN A 345 -28.65 -1.45 10.47
C ASN A 345 -29.29 -0.68 9.32
N GLN A 346 -29.97 0.43 9.60
CA GLN A 346 -30.51 1.28 8.55
C GLN A 346 -29.41 1.76 7.59
N TRP A 347 -28.27 2.18 8.12
CA TRP A 347 -27.13 2.59 7.28
C TRP A 347 -26.59 1.42 6.43
N ILE A 348 -26.50 0.22 7.01
CA ILE A 348 -26.07 -1.00 6.29
C ILE A 348 -27.05 -1.33 5.16
N ASP A 349 -28.35 -1.33 5.44
CA ASP A 349 -29.41 -1.60 4.46
C ASP A 349 -29.39 -0.58 3.30
N ASP A 350 -29.19 0.70 3.63
CA ASP A 350 -29.24 1.79 2.66
C ASP A 350 -27.97 1.88 1.80
N ARG A 351 -26.78 1.65 2.38
CA ARG A 351 -25.47 2.02 1.79
C ARG A 351 -24.37 0.98 1.94
N GLY A 352 -24.59 -0.10 2.69
CA GLY A 352 -23.56 -1.11 2.98
C GLY A 352 -22.89 -1.69 1.73
N ASN A 353 -23.68 -1.92 0.67
CA ASN A 353 -23.19 -2.46 -0.60
C ASN A 353 -22.22 -1.50 -1.34
N GLN A 354 -22.29 -0.19 -1.08
CA GLN A 354 -21.42 0.80 -1.72
C GLN A 354 -20.10 1.01 -0.97
N LEU A 355 -20.01 0.57 0.30
CA LEU A 355 -18.82 0.79 1.11
C LEU A 355 -17.57 0.14 0.49
N GLU A 356 -17.68 -1.10 0.01
CA GLU A 356 -16.55 -1.81 -0.61
C GLU A 356 -16.04 -1.05 -1.85
N HIS A 357 -16.95 -0.47 -2.65
CA HIS A 357 -16.60 0.34 -3.82
C HIS A 357 -15.81 1.60 -3.43
N TRP A 358 -16.30 2.37 -2.46
CA TRP A 358 -15.59 3.58 -2.00
C TRP A 358 -14.21 3.28 -1.44
N LEU A 359 -14.08 2.20 -0.66
CA LEU A 359 -12.80 1.78 -0.12
C LEU A 359 -11.84 1.32 -1.23
N LYS A 360 -12.34 0.69 -2.31
CA LYS A 360 -11.53 0.36 -3.49
C LYS A 360 -11.05 1.61 -4.23
N GLN A 361 -11.84 2.69 -4.29
CA GLN A 361 -11.40 3.95 -4.89
C GLN A 361 -10.25 4.60 -4.11
N ILE A 362 -10.28 4.52 -2.78
CA ILE A 362 -9.15 4.95 -1.94
C ILE A 362 -7.93 4.04 -2.21
N GLY A 363 -8.14 2.73 -2.32
CA GLY A 363 -7.07 1.80 -2.67
C GLY A 363 -6.45 2.07 -4.05
N GLU A 364 -7.26 2.41 -5.05
CA GLU A 364 -6.79 2.85 -6.37
C GLU A 364 -5.91 4.11 -6.25
N LEU A 365 -6.40 5.14 -5.55
CA LEU A 365 -5.62 6.37 -5.30
C LEU A 365 -4.27 6.07 -4.63
N GLU A 366 -4.26 5.27 -3.56
CA GLU A 366 -3.02 4.89 -2.86
C GLU A 366 -2.03 4.15 -3.75
N SER A 367 -2.52 3.28 -4.63
CA SER A 367 -1.66 2.54 -5.56
C SER A 367 -1.02 3.46 -6.61
N LEU A 368 -1.74 4.47 -7.11
CA LEU A 368 -1.20 5.49 -8.02
C LEU A 368 -0.16 6.38 -7.30
N ILE A 369 -0.44 6.75 -6.04
CA ILE A 369 0.51 7.48 -5.19
C ILE A 369 1.79 6.67 -4.94
N SER A 370 1.67 5.34 -4.79
CA SER A 370 2.83 4.45 -4.64
C SER A 370 3.69 4.41 -5.91
N LEU A 371 3.07 4.42 -7.11
CA LEU A 371 3.81 4.41 -8.38
C LEU A 371 4.59 5.72 -8.61
N GLN A 372 4.05 6.89 -8.21
CA GLN A 372 4.76 8.17 -8.39
C GLN A 372 6.01 8.30 -7.50
N VAL A 373 6.19 7.44 -6.49
CA VAL A 373 7.37 7.45 -5.60
C VAL A 373 8.67 7.42 -6.40
N LEU A 374 8.70 6.67 -7.50
CA LEU A 374 9.89 6.55 -8.35
C LEU A 374 10.30 7.91 -8.94
N ILE A 375 9.33 8.72 -9.41
CA ILE A 375 9.57 10.08 -9.90
C ILE A 375 10.18 10.96 -8.80
N GLN A 376 9.76 10.80 -7.53
CA GLN A 376 10.26 11.64 -6.44
C GLN A 376 11.62 11.25 -5.90
N THR A 377 12.02 9.98 -6.06
CA THR A 377 13.17 9.41 -5.36
C THR A 377 14.32 9.00 -6.26
N LYS A 378 14.10 8.91 -7.58
CA LYS A 378 15.11 8.52 -8.56
C LYS A 378 15.31 9.57 -9.65
N THR A 379 16.46 9.50 -10.32
CA THR A 379 16.84 10.31 -11.49
C THR A 379 16.80 9.46 -12.75
N GLY A 380 16.61 10.08 -13.92
CA GLY A 380 16.48 9.33 -15.18
C GLY A 380 15.20 8.50 -15.20
N VAL A 381 14.08 9.15 -14.86
CA VAL A 381 12.75 8.55 -14.79
C VAL A 381 11.88 9.20 -15.85
N SER A 382 11.16 8.41 -16.64
CA SER A 382 10.20 8.92 -17.62
C SER A 382 8.94 8.06 -17.64
N MET A 383 7.84 8.64 -18.13
CA MET A 383 6.66 7.85 -18.49
C MET A 383 6.94 7.07 -19.79
N PRO A 384 6.59 5.78 -19.88
CA PRO A 384 6.84 4.99 -21.07
C PRO A 384 5.77 5.25 -22.15
N SER A 385 6.19 5.20 -23.42
CA SER A 385 5.29 5.28 -24.58
C SER A 385 4.78 3.89 -24.93
N ILE A 386 3.56 3.57 -24.50
CA ILE A 386 2.93 2.28 -24.84
C ILE A 386 2.23 2.42 -26.20
N VAL A 387 2.55 1.50 -27.12
CA VAL A 387 1.90 1.42 -28.44
C VAL A 387 0.90 0.27 -28.48
N ASP A 388 -0.28 0.52 -29.05
CA ASP A 388 -1.34 -0.47 -29.24
C ASP A 388 -1.14 -1.19 -30.59
N GLU A 389 -0.10 -2.02 -30.65
CA GLU A 389 0.25 -2.78 -31.85
C GLU A 389 0.06 -4.29 -31.63
N HIS A 390 -0.37 -5.00 -32.68
CA HIS A 390 -0.50 -6.47 -32.68
C HIS A 390 0.84 -7.20 -32.80
N LYS A 391 1.96 -6.49 -32.79
CA LYS A 391 3.32 -7.05 -32.82
C LYS A 391 4.10 -6.59 -31.59
N PRO A 392 5.05 -7.40 -31.13
CA PRO A 392 5.91 -7.00 -30.02
C PRO A 392 6.80 -5.82 -30.46
N VAL A 393 6.89 -4.80 -29.61
CA VAL A 393 7.76 -3.62 -29.76
C VAL A 393 8.48 -3.42 -28.44
N LEU A 394 9.79 -3.19 -28.49
CA LEU A 394 10.64 -2.92 -27.33
C LEU A 394 11.85 -2.11 -27.77
N GLU A 395 11.91 -0.86 -27.31
CA GLU A 395 13.03 0.05 -27.54
C GLU A 395 13.22 0.95 -26.32
N PHE A 396 14.45 1.10 -25.87
CA PHE A 396 14.76 1.99 -24.75
C PHE A 396 16.15 2.59 -24.82
N GLN A 397 16.28 3.78 -24.22
CA GLN A 397 17.54 4.50 -24.08
C GLN A 397 17.87 4.67 -22.60
N ASP A 398 19.12 4.35 -22.26
CA ASP A 398 19.72 4.50 -20.94
C ASP A 398 18.84 3.95 -19.80
N ALA A 399 18.42 2.68 -19.92
CA ALA A 399 17.63 2.01 -18.90
C ALA A 399 18.48 1.54 -17.71
N TYR A 400 17.91 1.69 -16.51
CA TYR A 400 18.49 1.28 -15.23
C TYR A 400 17.56 0.33 -14.49
N HIS A 401 18.15 -0.51 -13.63
CA HIS A 401 17.40 -1.30 -12.66
C HIS A 401 17.00 -0.43 -11.45
N PRO A 402 15.71 -0.25 -11.12
CA PRO A 402 15.27 0.69 -10.08
C PRO A 402 15.79 0.38 -8.67
N LEU A 403 16.08 -0.90 -8.38
CA LEU A 403 16.56 -1.35 -7.07
C LEU A 403 18.08 -1.27 -6.90
N LEU A 404 18.84 -1.00 -7.98
CA LEU A 404 20.28 -0.78 -7.88
C LEU A 404 20.60 0.61 -7.34
N ALA A 405 21.75 0.73 -6.69
CA ALA A 405 22.29 2.00 -6.25
C ALA A 405 22.64 2.86 -7.48
N SER A 406 22.31 4.16 -7.45
CA SER A 406 22.53 5.04 -8.61
C SER A 406 24.02 5.20 -8.99
N ASN A 407 24.93 5.00 -8.04
CA ASN A 407 26.38 5.02 -8.25
C ASN A 407 26.95 3.70 -8.80
N GLU A 408 26.19 2.61 -8.74
CA GLU A 408 26.61 1.27 -9.19
C GLU A 408 25.91 0.86 -10.50
N ALA A 409 24.76 1.47 -10.82
CA ALA A 409 23.97 1.11 -11.99
C ALA A 409 24.54 1.70 -13.28
N VAL A 410 24.86 0.82 -14.24
CA VAL A 410 25.25 1.22 -15.60
C VAL A 410 24.04 1.18 -16.53
N ALA A 411 23.78 2.30 -17.19
CA ALA A 411 22.67 2.43 -18.13
C ALA A 411 22.94 1.64 -19.42
N ASN A 412 21.89 1.00 -19.94
CA ASN A 412 21.95 0.31 -21.24
C ASN A 412 20.87 0.83 -22.18
N SER A 413 21.23 1.00 -23.45
CA SER A 413 20.28 1.28 -24.53
C SER A 413 20.12 0.02 -25.36
N PHE A 414 18.89 -0.28 -25.78
CA PHE A 414 18.59 -1.51 -26.51
C PHE A 414 17.35 -1.32 -27.40
N LYS A 415 17.40 -1.93 -28.58
CA LYS A 415 16.27 -2.01 -29.49
C LYS A 415 16.16 -3.45 -29.97
N MET A 416 14.98 -4.03 -29.81
CA MET A 416 14.73 -5.37 -30.32
C MET A 416 14.49 -5.29 -31.84
N GLU A 417 15.44 -5.75 -32.66
CA GLU A 417 15.33 -5.73 -34.12
C GLU A 417 14.70 -7.01 -34.70
N ARG A 418 14.96 -8.15 -34.07
CA ARG A 418 14.47 -9.48 -34.47
C ARG A 418 13.76 -10.16 -33.31
N GLN A 419 13.16 -11.32 -33.55
CA GLN A 419 12.31 -12.03 -32.60
C GLN A 419 13.12 -12.58 -31.42
N VAL A 420 14.37 -12.98 -31.66
CA VAL A 420 15.26 -13.52 -30.63
C VAL A 420 16.52 -12.66 -30.47
N ALA A 421 16.91 -12.41 -29.22
CA ALA A 421 18.18 -11.82 -28.85
C ALA A 421 18.98 -12.82 -28.01
N ILE A 422 20.08 -13.33 -28.56
CA ILE A 422 20.99 -14.23 -27.85
C ILE A 422 22.10 -13.38 -27.23
N ILE A 423 22.20 -13.42 -25.90
CA ILE A 423 23.10 -12.58 -25.11
C ILE A 423 24.19 -13.45 -24.49
N THR A 424 25.42 -13.28 -24.97
CA THR A 424 26.60 -14.02 -24.48
C THR A 424 27.48 -13.16 -23.56
N GLY A 425 28.43 -13.81 -22.88
CA GLY A 425 29.41 -13.15 -22.01
C GLY A 425 29.68 -13.98 -20.76
N SER A 426 30.73 -13.64 -20.01
CA SER A 426 31.11 -14.39 -18.81
C SER A 426 30.05 -14.33 -17.70
N ASN A 427 30.22 -15.18 -16.68
CA ASN A 427 29.54 -14.95 -15.42
C ASN A 427 29.91 -13.58 -14.85
N MET A 428 28.98 -12.95 -14.12
CA MET A 428 29.14 -11.64 -13.49
C MET A 428 29.24 -10.43 -14.44
N SER A 429 29.15 -10.62 -15.77
CA SER A 429 29.23 -9.51 -16.73
C SER A 429 27.99 -8.62 -16.81
N GLY A 430 26.89 -8.99 -16.13
CA GLY A 430 25.66 -8.20 -16.06
C GLY A 430 24.47 -8.76 -16.85
N LYS A 431 24.60 -9.92 -17.52
CA LYS A 431 23.54 -10.53 -18.35
C LYS A 431 22.19 -10.68 -17.63
N THR A 432 22.15 -11.35 -16.47
CA THR A 432 20.93 -11.52 -15.67
C THR A 432 20.35 -10.18 -15.22
N THR A 433 21.21 -9.24 -14.81
CA THR A 433 20.80 -7.90 -14.38
C THR A 433 20.17 -7.12 -15.54
N PHE A 434 20.68 -7.28 -16.76
CA PHE A 434 20.08 -6.70 -17.96
C PHE A 434 18.68 -7.27 -18.21
N LEU A 435 18.51 -8.60 -18.19
CA LEU A 435 17.17 -9.21 -18.34
C LEU A 435 16.20 -8.71 -17.27
N ARG A 436 16.62 -8.65 -16.00
CA ARG A 436 15.77 -8.11 -14.92
C ARG A 436 15.44 -6.64 -15.11
N THR A 437 16.37 -5.85 -15.65
CA THR A 437 16.15 -4.44 -15.96
C THR A 437 15.05 -4.28 -17.02
N VAL A 438 15.07 -5.11 -18.07
CA VAL A 438 14.01 -5.14 -19.08
C VAL A 438 12.68 -5.53 -18.44
N GLY A 439 12.65 -6.64 -17.71
CA GLY A 439 11.43 -7.17 -17.09
C GLY A 439 10.77 -6.20 -16.11
N ILE A 440 11.54 -5.60 -15.19
CA ILE A 440 10.99 -4.66 -14.20
C ILE A 440 10.47 -3.38 -14.86
N ASN A 441 11.16 -2.83 -15.87
CA ASN A 441 10.66 -1.63 -16.55
C ASN A 441 9.38 -1.93 -17.34
N LEU A 442 9.22 -3.13 -17.91
CA LEU A 442 7.94 -3.56 -18.49
C LEU A 442 6.84 -3.68 -17.44
N VAL A 443 7.14 -4.28 -16.28
CA VAL A 443 6.18 -4.38 -15.17
C VAL A 443 5.71 -2.98 -14.71
N LEU A 444 6.64 -2.05 -14.54
CA LEU A 444 6.32 -0.66 -14.17
C LEU A 444 5.47 0.03 -15.24
N ALA A 445 5.80 -0.15 -16.53
CA ALA A 445 5.02 0.39 -17.63
C ALA A 445 3.58 -0.13 -17.62
N TYR A 446 3.40 -1.45 -17.44
CA TYR A 446 2.07 -2.09 -17.44
C TYR A 446 1.27 -1.83 -16.17
N ALA A 447 1.94 -1.50 -15.06
CA ALA A 447 1.31 -1.02 -13.84
C ALA A 447 0.74 0.41 -13.98
N GLY A 448 1.01 1.09 -15.10
CA GLY A 448 0.67 2.50 -15.32
C GLY A 448 1.65 3.46 -14.65
N GLY A 449 2.84 2.98 -14.27
CA GLY A 449 3.85 3.75 -13.56
C GLY A 449 4.96 4.29 -14.46
N PRO A 450 5.82 5.15 -13.90
CA PRO A 450 7.05 5.59 -14.54
C PRO A 450 8.11 4.48 -14.58
N VAL A 451 9.06 4.60 -15.50
CA VAL A 451 10.18 3.66 -15.71
C VAL A 451 11.53 4.38 -15.56
N MET A 452 12.58 3.63 -15.24
CA MET A 452 13.95 4.14 -14.99
C MET A 452 14.76 4.20 -16.29
N VAL A 453 14.44 5.16 -17.15
CA VAL A 453 14.97 5.28 -18.51
C VAL A 453 15.03 6.76 -18.94
N LYS A 454 15.74 7.03 -20.03
CA LYS A 454 15.63 8.31 -20.75
C LYS A 454 14.44 8.32 -21.71
N SER A 455 14.23 7.21 -22.42
CA SER A 455 13.05 6.97 -23.26
C SER A 455 12.75 5.48 -23.31
N PHE A 456 11.48 5.09 -23.35
CA PHE A 456 11.07 3.69 -23.41
C PHE A 456 9.77 3.55 -24.19
N THR A 457 9.79 2.72 -25.21
CA THR A 457 8.67 2.42 -26.09
C THR A 457 8.44 0.92 -26.08
N CYS A 458 7.23 0.49 -25.78
CA CYS A 458 6.87 -0.92 -25.81
C CYS A 458 5.43 -1.15 -26.27
N SER A 459 5.14 -2.32 -26.81
CA SER A 459 3.74 -2.77 -26.93
C SER A 459 3.32 -3.54 -25.67
N LEU A 460 2.03 -3.87 -25.56
CA LEU A 460 1.50 -4.68 -24.46
C LEU A 460 1.81 -6.16 -24.70
N MET A 461 2.74 -6.71 -23.92
CA MET A 461 3.24 -8.08 -24.07
C MET A 461 3.05 -8.88 -22.78
N GLN A 462 2.55 -10.11 -22.89
CA GLN A 462 2.57 -11.05 -21.76
C GLN A 462 4.01 -11.38 -21.38
N LEU A 463 4.40 -11.11 -20.13
CA LEU A 463 5.77 -11.29 -19.65
C LEU A 463 5.95 -12.67 -19.04
N PHE A 464 6.89 -13.43 -19.59
CA PHE A 464 7.34 -14.72 -19.07
C PHE A 464 8.81 -14.67 -18.69
N THR A 465 9.17 -15.40 -17.64
CA THR A 465 10.55 -15.46 -17.15
C THR A 465 10.95 -16.90 -16.83
N SER A 466 12.21 -17.21 -17.06
CA SER A 466 12.87 -18.40 -16.54
C SER A 466 14.28 -18.00 -16.10
N MET A 467 14.42 -17.50 -14.86
CA MET A 467 15.71 -17.02 -14.34
C MET A 467 16.16 -17.68 -13.03
N ARG A 468 15.26 -17.84 -12.05
CA ARG A 468 15.56 -18.50 -10.78
C ARG A 468 14.71 -19.74 -10.61
N ILE A 469 15.36 -20.86 -10.35
CA ILE A 469 14.70 -22.11 -9.97
C ILE A 469 15.27 -22.46 -8.61
N GLU A 470 14.46 -22.25 -7.57
CA GLU A 470 14.79 -22.72 -6.23
C GLU A 470 14.48 -24.21 -6.15
N ASP A 471 15.28 -24.93 -5.36
CA ASP A 471 15.03 -26.33 -5.04
C ASP A 471 13.65 -26.46 -4.39
N ASP A 472 12.76 -27.22 -5.01
CA ASP A 472 11.52 -27.59 -4.37
C ASP A 472 11.83 -28.62 -3.29
N ILE A 473 11.30 -28.39 -2.08
CA ILE A 473 11.39 -29.34 -0.96
C ILE A 473 10.69 -30.66 -1.34
N GLU A 474 9.81 -30.63 -2.36
CA GLU A 474 9.12 -31.78 -2.95
C GLU A 474 9.98 -32.67 -3.88
N GLY A 475 11.28 -32.36 -4.06
CA GLY A 475 12.23 -33.28 -4.72
C GLY A 475 12.18 -33.28 -6.25
N ILE A 476 11.60 -32.26 -6.87
CA ILE A 476 11.66 -32.06 -8.32
C ILE A 476 13.05 -31.52 -8.70
N SER A 477 13.73 -32.20 -9.65
CA SER A 477 15.00 -31.71 -10.20
C SER A 477 14.84 -30.30 -10.77
N THR A 478 15.75 -29.39 -10.45
CA THR A 478 15.81 -28.01 -10.96
C THR A 478 15.68 -27.95 -12.49
N PHE A 479 16.24 -28.94 -13.19
CA PHE A 479 16.08 -29.09 -14.64
C PHE A 479 14.64 -29.33 -15.08
N TYR A 480 13.88 -30.17 -14.37
CA TYR A 480 12.49 -30.46 -14.73
C TYR A 480 11.57 -29.25 -14.47
N GLY A 481 11.82 -28.50 -13.37
CA GLY A 481 11.14 -27.24 -13.12
C GLY A 481 11.37 -26.22 -14.24
N GLU A 482 12.60 -26.13 -14.75
CA GLU A 482 12.94 -25.31 -15.92
C GLU A 482 12.15 -25.74 -17.16
N LEU A 483 12.14 -27.04 -17.44
CA LEU A 483 11.50 -27.62 -18.60
C LEU A 483 9.99 -27.35 -18.61
N LEU A 484 9.34 -27.42 -17.45
CA LEU A 484 7.92 -27.05 -17.29
C LEU A 484 7.66 -25.56 -17.59
N ARG A 485 8.53 -24.64 -17.16
CA ARG A 485 8.40 -23.21 -17.48
C ARG A 485 8.60 -22.94 -18.96
N ILE A 486 9.62 -23.53 -19.57
CA ILE A 486 9.84 -23.39 -21.02
C ILE A 486 8.66 -23.96 -21.81
N LYS A 487 8.11 -25.10 -21.37
CA LYS A 487 6.90 -25.68 -21.96
C LYS A 487 5.71 -24.69 -21.89
N GLU A 488 5.47 -24.07 -20.74
CA GLU A 488 4.41 -23.06 -20.58
C GLU A 488 4.59 -21.89 -21.57
N ILE A 489 5.81 -21.38 -21.73
CA ILE A 489 6.13 -20.30 -22.68
C ILE A 489 5.82 -20.74 -24.12
N VAL A 490 6.24 -21.94 -24.50
CA VAL A 490 5.99 -22.49 -25.84
C VAL A 490 4.49 -22.71 -26.09
N GLU A 491 3.75 -23.21 -25.10
CA GLU A 491 2.30 -23.41 -25.20
C GLU A 491 1.56 -22.08 -25.34
N GLU A 492 1.91 -21.07 -24.56
CA GLU A 492 1.33 -19.73 -24.68
C GLU A 492 1.70 -19.07 -26.01
N ASN A 493 2.91 -19.28 -26.52
CA ASN A 493 3.31 -18.78 -27.83
C ASN A 493 2.41 -19.33 -28.96
N ARG A 494 2.00 -20.60 -28.87
CA ARG A 494 1.09 -21.23 -29.85
C ARG A 494 -0.32 -20.62 -29.86
N THR A 495 -0.71 -19.91 -28.79
CA THR A 495 -2.01 -19.20 -28.76
C THR A 495 -2.00 -17.93 -29.63
N GLY A 496 -0.83 -17.46 -30.06
CA GLY A 496 -0.67 -16.27 -30.90
C GLY A 496 -0.78 -14.94 -30.15
N LYS A 497 -0.84 -14.95 -28.81
CA LYS A 497 -0.79 -13.73 -27.99
C LYS A 497 0.56 -13.03 -28.17
N VAL A 498 0.54 -11.69 -28.09
CA VAL A 498 1.76 -10.90 -28.07
C VAL A 498 2.45 -11.09 -26.72
N MET A 499 3.71 -11.53 -26.72
CA MET A 499 4.41 -11.91 -25.50
C MET A 499 5.92 -11.63 -25.56
N ILE A 500 6.55 -11.63 -24.40
CA ILE A 500 7.99 -11.53 -24.24
C ILE A 500 8.47 -12.58 -23.23
N ALA A 501 9.52 -13.30 -23.59
CA ALA A 501 10.18 -14.29 -22.74
C ALA A 501 11.60 -13.86 -22.38
N LEU A 502 11.90 -13.84 -21.09
CA LEU A 502 13.22 -13.53 -20.55
C LEU A 502 13.80 -14.79 -19.90
N ILE A 503 14.78 -15.42 -20.56
CA ILE A 503 15.32 -16.73 -20.18
C ILE A 503 16.80 -16.56 -19.83
N ASP A 504 17.18 -16.91 -18.62
CA ASP A 504 18.56 -16.84 -18.14
C ASP A 504 19.18 -18.23 -18.10
N GLU A 505 20.26 -18.44 -18.86
CA GLU A 505 21.05 -19.69 -18.88
C GLU A 505 20.21 -20.97 -19.09
N ILE A 506 19.54 -21.05 -20.23
CA ILE A 506 18.62 -22.16 -20.57
C ILE A 506 19.25 -23.56 -20.40
N PHE A 507 18.52 -24.46 -19.75
CA PHE A 507 18.83 -25.88 -19.51
C PHE A 507 20.17 -26.14 -18.79
N LYS A 508 20.51 -25.31 -17.79
CA LYS A 508 21.76 -25.41 -17.03
C LYS A 508 21.95 -26.76 -16.31
N GLY A 509 20.86 -27.45 -15.95
CA GLY A 509 20.87 -28.68 -15.16
C GLY A 509 21.14 -29.99 -15.91
N THR A 510 21.50 -29.96 -17.20
CA THR A 510 21.75 -31.16 -18.02
C THR A 510 23.14 -31.16 -18.70
N ASN A 511 23.48 -32.25 -19.39
CA ASN A 511 24.73 -32.39 -20.14
C ASN A 511 24.83 -31.33 -21.27
N SER A 512 26.03 -30.83 -21.55
CA SER A 512 26.27 -29.75 -22.52
C SER A 512 25.72 -30.06 -23.92
N ALA A 513 25.81 -31.31 -24.40
CA ALA A 513 25.27 -31.70 -25.70
C ALA A 513 23.73 -31.61 -25.73
N ASP A 514 23.06 -32.15 -24.72
CA ASP A 514 21.60 -32.12 -24.60
C ASP A 514 21.09 -30.68 -24.39
N ARG A 515 21.83 -29.88 -23.62
CA ARG A 515 21.55 -28.46 -23.40
C ARG A 515 21.54 -27.69 -24.71
N ILE A 516 22.59 -27.82 -25.53
CA ILE A 516 22.68 -27.12 -26.82
C ILE A 516 21.54 -27.53 -27.75
N ILE A 517 21.26 -28.84 -27.86
CA ILE A 517 20.18 -29.35 -28.72
C ILE A 517 18.82 -28.79 -28.25
N GLY A 518 18.51 -28.94 -26.95
CA GLY A 518 17.27 -28.46 -26.38
C GLY A 518 17.10 -26.94 -26.55
N ALA A 519 18.17 -26.18 -26.30
CA ALA A 519 18.16 -24.73 -26.40
C ALA A 519 17.96 -24.26 -27.85
N ARG A 520 18.64 -24.89 -28.82
CA ARG A 520 18.45 -24.60 -30.25
C ARG A 520 17.02 -24.83 -30.71
N GLU A 521 16.42 -25.97 -30.34
CA GLU A 521 15.03 -26.28 -30.71
C GLU A 521 14.02 -25.36 -30.01
N THR A 522 14.31 -24.95 -28.77
CA THR A 522 13.50 -23.96 -28.04
C THR A 522 13.55 -22.60 -28.73
N VAL A 523 14.75 -22.10 -29.08
CA VAL A 523 14.92 -20.84 -29.81
C VAL A 523 14.14 -20.85 -31.13
N LYS A 524 14.19 -21.95 -31.89
CA LYS A 524 13.41 -22.08 -33.13
C LYS A 524 11.92 -21.94 -32.88
N GLN A 525 11.38 -22.61 -31.86
CA GLN A 525 9.97 -22.49 -31.49
C GLN A 525 9.58 -21.10 -30.97
N LEU A 526 10.51 -20.38 -30.36
CA LEU A 526 10.30 -19.04 -29.79
C LEU A 526 10.78 -17.90 -30.73
N SER A 527 10.87 -18.17 -32.04
CA SER A 527 11.25 -17.20 -33.07
C SER A 527 10.08 -16.72 -33.94
N SER A 528 8.83 -16.88 -33.45
CA SER A 528 7.61 -16.48 -34.16
C SER A 528 7.33 -14.97 -34.06
N SER A 529 6.49 -14.46 -34.97
CA SER A 529 6.23 -13.01 -35.11
C SER A 529 5.53 -12.33 -33.93
N ASN A 530 4.94 -13.10 -33.01
CA ASN A 530 4.17 -12.61 -31.86
C ASN A 530 4.99 -12.58 -30.56
N ILE A 531 6.24 -13.06 -30.56
CA ILE A 531 7.06 -13.14 -29.36
C ILE A 531 8.40 -12.40 -29.54
N PHE A 532 8.83 -11.73 -28.47
CA PHE A 532 10.23 -11.39 -28.26
C PHE A 532 10.87 -12.31 -27.24
N THR A 533 12.05 -12.82 -27.54
CA THR A 533 12.75 -13.79 -26.70
C THR A 533 14.16 -13.30 -26.43
N LEU A 534 14.45 -12.92 -25.19
CA LEU A 534 15.80 -12.57 -24.76
C LEU A 534 16.37 -13.77 -23.98
N ILE A 535 17.43 -14.37 -24.50
CA ILE A 535 18.08 -15.54 -23.91
C ILE A 535 19.51 -15.20 -23.59
N THR A 536 19.94 -15.46 -22.35
CA THR A 536 21.36 -15.45 -22.01
C THR A 536 21.93 -16.86 -22.11
N THR A 537 23.17 -16.99 -22.55
CA THR A 537 23.86 -18.28 -22.63
C THR A 537 25.37 -18.13 -22.54
N HIS A 538 26.03 -19.23 -22.16
CA HIS A 538 27.49 -19.40 -22.26
C HIS A 538 27.90 -20.25 -23.45
N ASP A 539 26.94 -20.93 -24.08
CA ASP A 539 27.20 -21.81 -25.23
C ASP A 539 27.26 -20.96 -26.50
N PHE A 540 28.47 -20.75 -27.00
CA PHE A 540 28.71 -19.93 -28.21
C PHE A 540 28.12 -20.54 -29.48
N GLU A 541 27.84 -21.84 -29.48
CA GLU A 541 27.19 -22.60 -30.54
C GLU A 541 25.76 -22.10 -30.80
N LEU A 542 25.11 -21.49 -29.80
CA LEU A 542 23.79 -20.88 -29.98
C LEU A 542 23.86 -19.65 -30.89
N CYS A 543 24.98 -18.93 -30.93
CA CYS A 543 25.11 -17.74 -31.77
C CYS A 543 24.99 -18.06 -33.27
N GLU A 544 25.24 -19.30 -33.69
CA GLU A 544 25.12 -19.71 -35.09
C GLU A 544 23.66 -19.68 -35.60
N LEU A 545 22.68 -19.69 -34.68
CA LEU A 545 21.25 -19.62 -35.00
C LEU A 545 20.82 -18.32 -35.67
N GLU A 546 21.61 -17.25 -35.58
CA GLU A 546 21.37 -15.98 -36.30
C GLU A 546 21.30 -16.18 -37.83
N ASN A 547 21.90 -17.26 -38.35
CA ASN A 547 21.83 -17.64 -39.77
C ASN A 547 20.64 -18.55 -40.11
N GLU A 548 19.94 -19.10 -39.11
CA GLU A 548 18.87 -20.10 -39.30
C GLU A 548 17.48 -19.53 -39.00
N VAL A 549 17.37 -18.64 -38.01
CA VAL A 549 16.10 -18.07 -37.54
C VAL A 549 16.23 -16.56 -37.35
N SER A 550 15.10 -15.88 -37.12
CA SER A 550 15.07 -14.44 -36.87
C SER A 550 15.64 -14.11 -35.48
N CYS A 551 16.98 -14.12 -35.40
CA CYS A 551 17.75 -13.93 -34.18
C CYS A 551 18.85 -12.90 -34.42
N THR A 552 19.21 -12.14 -33.38
CA THR A 552 20.35 -11.22 -33.35
C THR A 552 21.25 -11.56 -32.17
N ASN A 553 22.57 -11.56 -32.38
CA ASN A 553 23.53 -11.78 -31.30
C ASN A 553 23.91 -10.48 -30.59
N TYR A 554 24.04 -10.55 -29.27
CA TYR A 554 24.57 -9.51 -28.39
C TYR A 554 25.53 -10.12 -27.38
N HIS A 555 26.35 -9.28 -26.76
CA HIS A 555 27.26 -9.74 -25.72
C HIS A 555 27.60 -8.67 -24.69
N PHE A 556 28.07 -9.13 -23.55
CA PHE A 556 28.79 -8.34 -22.55
C PHE A 556 30.26 -8.75 -22.57
N GLU A 557 31.16 -7.78 -22.45
CA GLU A 557 32.61 -8.02 -22.45
C GLU A 557 33.21 -7.82 -21.07
N GLU A 558 34.27 -8.56 -20.81
CA GLU A 558 35.21 -8.31 -19.74
C GLU A 558 36.47 -7.61 -20.28
N TYR A 559 37.13 -6.86 -19.42
CA TYR A 559 38.46 -6.32 -19.69
C TYR A 559 39.35 -6.50 -18.47
N TYR A 560 40.66 -6.54 -18.71
CA TYR A 560 41.64 -6.76 -17.66
C TYR A 560 42.40 -5.47 -17.40
N GLN A 561 42.45 -5.08 -16.14
CA GLN A 561 43.18 -3.90 -15.68
C GLN A 561 43.77 -4.20 -14.30
N ASP A 562 45.07 -3.95 -14.12
CA ASP A 562 45.79 -4.17 -12.86
C ASP A 562 45.65 -5.61 -12.34
N ASP A 563 45.82 -6.60 -13.22
CA ASP A 563 45.65 -8.05 -12.96
C ASP A 563 44.29 -8.45 -12.38
N LYS A 564 43.26 -7.60 -12.57
CA LYS A 564 41.89 -7.88 -12.16
C LYS A 564 40.97 -7.88 -13.37
N ILE A 565 40.03 -8.84 -13.36
CA ILE A 565 38.90 -8.84 -14.29
C ILE A 565 37.93 -7.71 -13.89
N LYS A 566 37.56 -6.90 -14.86
CA LYS A 566 36.57 -5.83 -14.73
C LYS A 566 35.53 -5.97 -15.83
N PHE A 567 34.36 -5.39 -15.58
CA PHE A 567 33.23 -5.38 -16.51
C PHE A 567 32.79 -3.94 -16.73
N ASP A 568 32.47 -3.59 -17.98
CA ASP A 568 31.88 -2.28 -18.29
C ASP A 568 30.36 -2.28 -18.11
N TYR A 569 29.76 -3.48 -17.96
CA TYR A 569 28.32 -3.72 -17.82
C TYR A 569 27.48 -3.13 -18.96
N ARG A 570 28.05 -3.03 -20.17
CA ARG A 570 27.36 -2.54 -21.36
C ARG A 570 27.08 -3.66 -22.35
N ILE A 571 25.83 -3.74 -22.82
CA ILE A 571 25.45 -4.61 -23.93
C ILE A 571 26.05 -4.06 -25.24
N LYS A 572 26.59 -4.97 -26.05
CA LYS A 572 27.22 -4.67 -27.34
C LYS A 572 26.65 -5.59 -28.42
N ASP A 573 26.64 -5.09 -29.65
CA ASP A 573 26.14 -5.82 -30.81
C ASP A 573 27.10 -6.94 -31.24
N GLY A 574 26.52 -8.03 -31.74
CA GLY A 574 27.24 -9.18 -32.26
C GLY A 574 27.67 -10.20 -31.20
N ARG A 575 28.37 -11.23 -31.66
CA ARG A 575 28.97 -12.27 -30.81
C ARG A 575 30.26 -11.76 -30.16
N SER A 576 30.49 -12.12 -28.89
CA SER A 576 31.77 -11.82 -28.23
C SER A 576 32.94 -12.45 -28.99
N LYS A 577 34.00 -11.65 -29.17
CA LYS A 577 35.25 -12.08 -29.83
C LYS A 577 36.33 -12.49 -28.83
N THR A 578 36.12 -12.27 -27.53
CA THR A 578 37.09 -12.58 -26.47
C THR A 578 36.80 -13.95 -25.86
N THR A 579 37.83 -14.79 -25.75
CA THR A 579 37.77 -16.07 -25.04
C THR A 579 38.60 -15.99 -23.76
N ASN A 580 37.90 -15.93 -22.62
CA ASN A 580 38.50 -15.78 -21.29
C ASN A 580 39.57 -16.82 -20.94
N ALA A 581 39.40 -18.06 -21.42
CA ALA A 581 40.29 -19.16 -21.08
C ALA A 581 41.75 -18.87 -21.45
N GLN A 582 42.01 -18.33 -22.65
CA GLN A 582 43.38 -18.11 -23.11
C GLN A 582 44.09 -17.00 -22.31
N TYR A 583 43.38 -15.92 -21.94
CA TYR A 583 43.97 -14.85 -21.13
C TYR A 583 44.21 -15.29 -19.68
N LEU A 584 43.26 -16.02 -19.07
CA LEU A 584 43.43 -16.57 -17.72
C LEU A 584 44.59 -17.56 -17.65
N LEU A 585 44.70 -18.44 -18.65
CA LEU A 585 45.81 -19.37 -18.72
C LEU A 585 47.16 -18.65 -18.93
N LYS A 586 47.20 -17.53 -19.66
CA LYS A 586 48.39 -16.65 -19.74
C LYS A 586 48.73 -15.98 -18.42
N MET A 587 47.73 -15.42 -17.73
CA MET A 587 47.90 -14.76 -16.43
C MET A 587 48.44 -15.72 -15.35
N VAL A 588 47.98 -16.97 -15.35
CA VAL A 588 48.43 -18.01 -14.40
C VAL A 588 49.73 -18.70 -14.86
N GLY A 589 50.28 -18.33 -16.03
CA GLY A 589 51.53 -18.86 -16.56
C GLY A 589 51.44 -20.29 -17.09
N ILE A 590 50.25 -20.73 -17.51
CA ILE A 590 50.00 -22.07 -18.08
C ILE A 590 50.27 -22.09 -19.60
N ILE A 591 50.09 -20.96 -20.29
CA ILE A 591 50.46 -20.78 -21.69
C ILE A 591 51.12 -19.42 -21.88
N ASP A 592 52.09 -19.36 -22.78
CA ASP A 592 52.87 -18.14 -23.10
C ASP A 592 52.08 -17.13 -23.95
#